data_AF-A0A286RAZ8-F1
#
_entry.id   AF-A0A286RAZ8-F1
#
_cell.length_a   1.000
_cell.length_b   1.000
_cell.length_c   1.000
_cell.angle_alpha   90.00
_cell.angle_beta   90.00
_cell.angle_gamma   90.00
#
_symmetry.space_group_name_H-M   'P 1'
#
loop_
_entity.id
_entity.type
_entity.pdbx_description
1 polymer ?
#
loop_
_entity_poly.entity_id
_entity_poly.type
_entity_poly.pdbx_seq_one_letter_code
_entity_poly.pdbx_strand_id
1 'polypeptide(L)'
;MGVIFRELAGSPEERYTVEGFTARRTFLVPWEQRHAFAAEILGDAAVHGGQPWVRYPGREGVFAVSVAFSPADPESLLAEEAAGTDLLKDLASYTGSFARAVVEYRSVPPQDRTDGPVAPSETQLSYRMEHGFLERSLLASGFVAEDDPQTPLPPELPLSHLVPYTDHWLIWRQVVGPPWQAIRELQGTVNSDTFLGAAAGTLLFLGADANKLFRGSFDEGASPFCWELRYHFREMAIKHGGEVFGWNHLHRAQPPGFVLIQDATGPLYDSGDFSRLFRPEFA
;
A
#
# COMPACT_ATOMS: atom_id res chain seq x y z
N MET A 1 -24.93 8.77 -20.11
CA MET A 1 -24.64 9.44 -21.41
C MET A 1 -23.13 9.57 -21.51
N GLY A 2 -22.54 9.41 -22.70
CA GLY A 2 -21.09 9.57 -22.87
C GLY A 2 -20.66 11.02 -22.67
N VAL A 3 -19.48 11.22 -22.07
CA VAL A 3 -18.91 12.56 -21.87
C VAL A 3 -18.34 13.07 -23.19
N ILE A 4 -18.67 14.30 -23.57
CA ILE A 4 -18.10 14.94 -24.75
C ILE A 4 -16.76 15.56 -24.37
N PHE A 5 -15.69 15.19 -25.07
CA PHE A 5 -14.37 15.77 -24.85
C PHE A 5 -13.58 15.93 -26.15
N ARG A 6 -12.57 16.79 -26.12
CA ARG A 6 -11.58 16.96 -27.18
C ARG A 6 -10.18 17.01 -26.60
N GLU A 7 -9.28 16.16 -27.06
CA GLU A 7 -7.86 16.25 -26.68
C GLU A 7 -7.21 17.50 -27.31
N LEU A 8 -6.44 18.24 -26.52
CA LEU A 8 -5.80 19.49 -26.93
C LEU A 8 -4.46 19.25 -27.64
N ALA A 9 -4.09 20.16 -28.52
CA ALA A 9 -2.79 20.12 -29.20
C ALA A 9 -1.64 20.18 -28.17
N GLY A 10 -0.58 19.40 -28.43
CA GLY A 10 0.53 19.21 -27.48
C GLY A 10 0.34 18.04 -26.51
N SER A 11 -0.84 17.41 -26.48
CA SER A 11 -1.12 16.13 -25.80
C SER A 11 -1.06 14.96 -26.81
N PRO A 12 -0.64 13.74 -26.40
CA PRO A 12 -0.09 13.39 -25.09
C PRO A 12 1.38 13.81 -24.90
N GLU A 13 1.78 14.05 -23.65
CA GLU A 13 3.19 14.14 -23.23
C GLU A 13 3.59 12.83 -22.55
N GLU A 14 4.56 12.10 -23.09
CA GLU A 14 5.04 10.83 -22.54
C GLU A 14 6.46 10.95 -21.99
N ARG A 15 6.73 10.29 -20.85
CA ARG A 15 8.05 10.23 -20.23
C ARG A 15 8.38 8.81 -19.79
N TYR A 16 9.56 8.35 -20.18
CA TYR A 16 10.12 7.06 -19.83
C TYR A 16 11.31 7.30 -18.90
N THR A 17 11.24 6.80 -17.67
CA THR A 17 12.34 6.88 -16.70
C THR A 17 12.66 5.48 -16.19
N VAL A 18 13.73 5.37 -15.40
CA VAL A 18 14.06 4.13 -14.66
C VAL A 18 12.98 3.76 -13.64
N GLU A 19 12.14 4.71 -13.24
CA GLU A 19 11.01 4.51 -12.31
C GLU A 19 9.73 4.03 -13.03
N GLY A 20 9.72 4.04 -14.37
CA GLY A 20 8.61 3.54 -15.18
C GLY A 20 8.11 4.53 -16.22
N PHE A 21 6.90 4.28 -16.71
CA PHE A 21 6.22 5.15 -17.67
C PHE A 21 5.31 6.14 -16.93
N THR A 22 5.38 7.40 -17.35
CA THR A 22 4.42 8.42 -16.96
C THR A 22 3.94 9.15 -18.21
N ALA A 23 2.67 9.54 -18.24
CA ALA A 23 2.14 10.36 -19.31
C ALA A 23 1.15 11.40 -18.78
N ARG A 24 1.03 12.49 -19.51
CA ARG A 24 0.07 13.56 -19.23
C ARG A 24 -0.78 13.76 -20.48
N ARG A 25 -2.10 13.72 -20.30
CA ARG A 25 -3.06 14.06 -21.36
C ARG A 25 -3.88 15.27 -20.97
N THR A 26 -4.12 16.15 -21.93
CA THR A 26 -4.90 17.36 -21.70
C THR A 26 -6.11 17.40 -22.60
N PHE A 27 -7.29 17.56 -22.01
CA PHE A 27 -8.57 17.58 -22.70
C PHE A 27 -9.32 18.89 -22.46
N LEU A 28 -10.21 19.20 -23.38
CA LEU A 28 -11.25 20.20 -23.26
C LEU A 28 -12.58 19.47 -23.09
N VAL A 29 -13.31 19.79 -22.02
CA VAL A 29 -14.57 19.14 -21.63
C VAL A 29 -15.57 20.25 -21.28
N PRO A 30 -16.87 20.15 -21.62
CA PRO A 30 -17.86 21.10 -21.12
C PRO A 30 -17.78 21.23 -19.60
N TRP A 31 -17.86 22.45 -19.06
CA TRP A 31 -17.64 22.70 -17.62
C TRP A 31 -18.59 21.87 -16.75
N GLU A 32 -19.83 21.68 -17.19
CA GLU A 32 -20.88 20.92 -16.51
C GLU A 32 -20.61 19.41 -16.51
N GLN A 33 -19.83 18.90 -17.45
CA GLN A 33 -19.54 17.47 -17.58
C GLN A 33 -18.24 17.04 -16.88
N ARG A 34 -17.53 17.95 -16.20
CA ARG A 34 -16.24 17.67 -15.56
C ARG A 34 -16.29 16.53 -14.53
N HIS A 35 -17.37 16.43 -13.75
CA HIS A 35 -17.52 15.37 -12.74
C HIS A 35 -17.76 14.01 -13.39
N ALA A 36 -18.62 13.96 -14.40
CA ALA A 36 -18.81 12.77 -15.22
C ALA A 36 -17.51 12.34 -15.92
N PHE A 37 -16.71 13.29 -16.44
CA PHE A 37 -15.39 13.00 -17.01
C PHE A 37 -14.44 12.40 -15.97
N ALA A 38 -14.42 12.95 -14.75
CA ALA A 38 -13.59 12.45 -13.67
C ALA A 38 -13.97 11.02 -13.28
N ALA A 39 -15.27 10.73 -13.19
CA ALA A 39 -15.79 9.40 -12.92
C ALA A 39 -15.45 8.40 -14.05
N GLU A 40 -15.51 8.84 -15.31
CA GLU A 40 -15.10 8.00 -16.45
C GLU A 40 -13.59 7.69 -16.42
N ILE A 41 -12.74 8.68 -16.09
CA ILE A 41 -11.28 8.53 -16.08
C ILE A 41 -10.75 7.75 -14.87
N LEU A 42 -11.20 8.10 -13.67
CA LEU A 42 -10.75 7.50 -12.41
C LEU A 42 -11.60 6.30 -11.98
N GLY A 43 -12.60 5.95 -12.79
CA GLY A 43 -13.57 4.90 -12.49
C GLY A 43 -14.52 5.29 -11.35
N ASP A 44 -15.49 4.41 -11.11
CA ASP A 44 -16.49 4.52 -10.04
C ASP A 44 -16.35 3.37 -9.04
N ALA A 45 -16.50 3.63 -7.75
CA ALA A 45 -16.40 2.62 -6.70
C ALA A 45 -17.77 1.93 -6.56
N ALA A 46 -18.09 1.08 -7.53
CA ALA A 46 -19.29 0.26 -7.47
C ALA A 46 -19.16 -0.85 -6.41
N VAL A 47 -20.31 -1.32 -5.92
CA VAL A 47 -20.48 -2.24 -4.77
C VAL A 47 -19.71 -3.57 -4.90
N HIS A 48 -19.31 -3.99 -6.11
CA HIS A 48 -18.72 -5.32 -6.36
C HIS A 48 -17.37 -5.30 -7.11
N GLY A 49 -16.63 -4.19 -7.05
CA GLY A 49 -15.47 -3.98 -7.91
C GLY A 49 -15.81 -2.82 -8.84
N GLY A 50 -15.16 -1.70 -8.58
CA GLY A 50 -15.37 -0.49 -9.34
C GLY A 50 -14.83 -0.61 -10.75
N GLN A 51 -15.32 0.20 -11.69
CA GLN A 51 -14.60 0.33 -12.97
C GLN A 51 -13.14 0.68 -12.66
N PRO A 52 -12.16 -0.08 -13.20
CA PRO A 52 -10.77 0.22 -12.98
C PRO A 52 -10.47 1.58 -13.62
N TRP A 53 -9.41 2.23 -13.13
CA TRP A 53 -8.85 3.42 -13.77
C TRP A 53 -8.72 3.21 -15.28
N VAL A 54 -8.99 4.27 -16.06
CA VAL A 54 -8.82 4.20 -17.51
C VAL A 54 -7.37 3.90 -17.82
N ARG A 55 -7.17 2.89 -18.67
CA ARG A 55 -5.85 2.50 -19.14
C ARG A 55 -5.34 3.51 -20.16
N TYR A 56 -4.03 3.73 -20.15
CA TYR A 56 -3.41 4.47 -21.23
C TYR A 56 -3.49 3.66 -22.53
N PRO A 57 -3.94 4.26 -23.65
CA PRO A 57 -4.09 3.52 -24.91
C PRO A 57 -2.80 2.83 -25.35
N GLY A 58 -2.88 1.52 -25.65
CA GLY A 58 -1.74 0.72 -26.13
C GLY A 58 -0.69 0.37 -25.06
N ARG A 59 -0.90 0.71 -23.79
CA ARG A 59 0.02 0.37 -22.68
C ARG A 59 -0.71 -0.38 -21.58
N GLU A 60 -0.49 -1.69 -21.52
CA GLU A 60 -0.95 -2.49 -20.38
C GLU A 60 -0.23 -2.05 -19.10
N GLY A 61 -0.94 -2.05 -17.97
CA GLY A 61 -0.37 -1.67 -16.67
C GLY A 61 -0.10 -0.18 -16.49
N VAL A 62 -0.59 0.70 -17.38
CA VAL A 62 -0.53 2.14 -17.20
C VAL A 62 -1.95 2.68 -17.02
N PHE A 63 -2.17 3.42 -15.94
CA PHE A 63 -3.50 3.84 -15.53
C PHE A 63 -3.55 5.33 -15.19
N ALA A 64 -4.72 5.95 -15.37
CA ALA A 64 -4.98 7.29 -14.87
C ALA A 64 -4.93 7.31 -13.35
N VAL A 65 -4.05 8.12 -12.76
CA VAL A 65 -3.86 8.24 -11.31
C VAL A 65 -4.42 9.53 -10.74
N SER A 66 -4.60 10.54 -11.58
CA SER A 66 -5.20 11.82 -11.18
C SER A 66 -5.85 12.54 -12.36
N VAL A 67 -6.84 13.36 -12.06
CA VAL A 67 -7.41 14.33 -13.00
C VAL A 67 -7.55 15.67 -12.27
N ALA A 68 -7.10 16.74 -12.93
CA ALA A 68 -7.23 18.10 -12.44
C ALA A 68 -8.01 18.94 -13.46
N PHE A 69 -8.92 19.79 -12.97
CA PHE A 69 -9.70 20.68 -13.82
C PHE A 69 -9.34 22.14 -13.55
N SER A 70 -9.23 22.93 -14.62
CA SER A 70 -9.17 24.39 -14.56
C SER A 70 -10.09 24.99 -15.62
N PRO A 71 -10.63 26.22 -15.46
CA PRO A 71 -11.33 26.88 -16.55
C PRO A 71 -10.43 26.96 -17.79
N ALA A 72 -10.98 26.65 -18.97
CA ALA A 72 -10.24 26.82 -20.22
C ALA A 72 -10.22 28.28 -20.67
N ASP A 73 -11.28 29.02 -20.36
CA ASP A 73 -11.40 30.47 -20.54
C ASP A 73 -11.75 31.11 -19.19
N PRO A 74 -10.76 31.58 -18.42
CA PRO A 74 -11.01 32.24 -17.13
C PRO A 74 -11.88 33.50 -17.25
N GLU A 75 -11.88 34.18 -18.40
CA GLU A 75 -12.67 35.39 -18.63
C GLU A 75 -14.15 35.11 -18.89
N SER A 76 -14.49 33.84 -19.17
CA SER A 76 -15.88 33.38 -19.30
C SER A 76 -16.62 33.23 -17.96
N LEU A 77 -16.02 33.72 -16.87
CA LEU A 77 -16.64 33.73 -15.55
C LEU A 77 -17.99 34.45 -15.59
N LEU A 78 -19.04 33.75 -15.18
CA LEU A 78 -20.35 34.36 -15.02
C LEU A 78 -20.35 35.21 -13.75
N ALA A 79 -20.57 36.52 -13.91
CA ALA A 79 -20.79 37.41 -12.78
C ALA A 79 -22.16 37.06 -12.16
N GLU A 80 -22.16 36.62 -10.91
CA GLU A 80 -23.40 36.52 -10.16
C GLU A 80 -23.83 37.92 -9.68
N GLU A 81 -25.09 38.28 -9.93
CA GLU A 81 -25.65 39.50 -9.38
C GLU A 81 -25.74 39.35 -7.85
N ALA A 82 -24.94 40.15 -7.14
CA ALA A 82 -24.58 40.04 -5.73
C ALA A 82 -25.74 40.08 -4.69
N ALA A 83 -27.01 40.08 -5.12
CA ALA A 83 -28.17 40.06 -4.25
C ALA A 83 -28.60 38.61 -3.95
N GLY A 84 -27.79 37.88 -3.18
CA GLY A 84 -28.17 36.55 -2.68
C GLY A 84 -27.11 35.46 -2.74
N THR A 85 -25.89 35.76 -3.19
CA THR A 85 -24.79 34.79 -3.25
C THR A 85 -24.46 34.25 -1.85
N ASP A 86 -24.68 32.96 -1.66
CA ASP A 86 -24.29 32.23 -0.45
C ASP A 86 -22.92 31.60 -0.71
N LEU A 87 -21.86 32.17 -0.13
CA LEU A 87 -20.49 31.66 -0.30
C LEU A 87 -20.30 30.21 0.19
N LEU A 88 -21.27 29.63 0.90
CA LEU A 88 -21.27 28.21 1.28
C LEU A 88 -21.90 27.30 0.20
N LYS A 89 -22.56 27.87 -0.81
CA LYS A 89 -23.29 27.15 -1.87
C LYS A 89 -22.83 27.54 -3.27
N ASP A 90 -22.42 28.78 -3.45
CA ASP A 90 -22.15 29.39 -4.75
C ASP A 90 -20.63 29.55 -4.91
N LEU A 91 -20.10 28.88 -5.93
CA LEU A 91 -18.72 29.02 -6.40
C LEU A 91 -18.73 29.76 -7.73
N ALA A 92 -17.57 30.32 -8.10
CA ALA A 92 -17.34 30.87 -9.43
C ALA A 92 -17.87 29.92 -10.52
N SER A 93 -18.87 30.38 -11.27
CA SER A 93 -19.54 29.59 -12.29
C SER A 93 -18.96 29.86 -13.67
N TYR A 94 -18.63 28.78 -14.37
CA TYR A 94 -18.20 28.79 -15.77
C TYR A 94 -19.19 28.00 -16.63
N THR A 95 -20.47 28.00 -16.24
CA THR A 95 -21.54 27.37 -17.00
C THR A 95 -21.61 27.94 -18.42
N GLY A 96 -21.78 27.07 -19.42
CA GLY A 96 -21.73 27.39 -20.84
C GLY A 96 -20.31 27.43 -21.42
N SER A 97 -19.27 27.27 -20.59
CA SER A 97 -17.87 27.27 -21.00
C SER A 97 -17.24 25.87 -20.93
N PHE A 98 -15.92 25.80 -21.09
CA PHE A 98 -15.15 24.56 -21.05
C PHE A 98 -14.19 24.51 -19.86
N ALA A 99 -14.03 23.31 -19.32
CA ALA A 99 -12.92 22.93 -18.45
C ALA A 99 -11.75 22.40 -19.28
N ARG A 100 -10.54 22.82 -18.92
CA ARG A 100 -9.31 22.11 -19.26
C ARG A 100 -9.07 21.03 -18.22
N ALA A 101 -9.14 19.77 -18.64
CA ALA A 101 -8.86 18.61 -17.81
C ALA A 101 -7.43 18.12 -18.08
N VAL A 102 -6.62 17.98 -17.05
CA VAL A 102 -5.28 17.38 -17.11
C VAL A 102 -5.33 16.03 -16.42
N VAL A 103 -5.07 14.96 -17.16
CA VAL A 103 -5.04 13.59 -16.64
C VAL A 103 -3.60 13.10 -16.58
N GLU A 104 -3.16 12.67 -15.40
CA GLU A 104 -1.86 12.00 -15.24
C GLU A 104 -2.03 10.49 -15.28
N TYR A 105 -1.14 9.83 -16.03
CA TYR A 105 -1.04 8.39 -16.14
C TYR A 105 0.30 7.94 -15.59
N ARG A 106 0.32 6.81 -14.88
CA ARG A 106 1.55 6.17 -14.38
C ARG A 106 1.50 4.67 -14.55
N SER A 107 2.67 4.06 -14.72
CA SER A 107 2.83 2.62 -14.57
C SER A 107 2.39 2.20 -13.18
N VAL A 108 1.41 1.31 -13.12
CA VAL A 108 1.05 0.58 -11.93
C VAL A 108 1.12 -0.90 -12.27
N PRO A 109 2.22 -1.57 -11.90
CA PRO A 109 2.36 -3.00 -12.14
C PRO A 109 1.23 -3.76 -11.43
N PRO A 110 0.65 -4.78 -12.07
CA PRO A 110 -0.40 -5.59 -11.44
C PRO A 110 0.13 -6.37 -10.23
N GLN A 111 1.43 -6.71 -10.25
CA GLN A 111 2.13 -7.42 -9.20
C GLN A 111 3.62 -7.06 -9.23
N ASP A 112 4.15 -6.55 -8.11
CA ASP A 112 5.57 -6.18 -7.99
C ASP A 112 6.51 -7.37 -7.74
N ARG A 113 5.97 -8.46 -7.17
CA ARG A 113 6.75 -9.61 -6.71
C ARG A 113 6.05 -10.92 -7.05
N THR A 114 6.78 -11.84 -7.69
CA THR A 114 6.27 -13.17 -8.08
C THR A 114 5.96 -14.07 -6.87
N ASP A 115 6.63 -13.85 -5.75
CA ASP A 115 6.41 -14.51 -4.46
C ASP A 115 5.49 -13.72 -3.52
N GLY A 116 4.90 -12.62 -4.01
CA GLY A 116 3.90 -11.82 -3.31
C GLY A 116 2.50 -12.43 -3.39
N PRO A 117 1.58 -12.01 -2.50
CA PRO A 117 0.19 -12.40 -2.59
C PRO A 117 -0.42 -11.88 -3.90
N VAL A 118 -1.35 -12.65 -4.46
CA VAL A 118 -2.08 -12.25 -5.66
C VAL A 118 -3.14 -11.24 -5.25
N ALA A 119 -3.07 -10.04 -5.81
CA ALA A 119 -4.10 -9.03 -5.61
C ALA A 119 -5.42 -9.51 -6.22
N PRO A 120 -6.57 -9.31 -5.54
CA PRO A 120 -7.87 -9.53 -6.15
C PRO A 120 -8.04 -8.77 -7.47
N SER A 121 -8.88 -9.29 -8.37
CA SER A 121 -9.15 -8.65 -9.65
C SER A 121 -9.52 -7.17 -9.48
N GLU A 122 -9.05 -6.33 -10.40
CA GLU A 122 -9.34 -4.88 -10.42
C GLU A 122 -8.77 -4.09 -9.24
N THR A 123 -7.96 -4.72 -8.39
CA THR A 123 -7.16 -4.03 -7.37
C THR A 123 -5.69 -3.99 -7.75
N GLN A 124 -4.92 -3.19 -7.03
CA GLN A 124 -3.49 -3.01 -7.31
C GLN A 124 -2.68 -3.22 -6.04
N LEU A 125 -1.61 -4.01 -6.14
CA LEU A 125 -0.72 -4.27 -5.02
C LEU A 125 0.69 -3.83 -5.38
N SER A 126 1.20 -2.84 -4.66
CA SER A 126 2.59 -2.41 -4.76
C SER A 126 3.40 -2.83 -3.53
N TYR A 127 4.70 -2.99 -3.71
CA TYR A 127 5.63 -3.49 -2.72
C TYR A 127 6.80 -2.51 -2.50
N ARG A 128 7.16 -2.30 -1.24
CA ARG A 128 8.38 -1.60 -0.84
C ARG A 128 9.09 -2.38 0.27
N MET A 129 10.41 -2.31 0.26
CA MET A 129 11.27 -2.95 1.25
C MET A 129 12.22 -1.93 1.86
N GLU A 130 12.49 -2.07 3.15
CA GLU A 130 13.52 -1.31 3.87
C GLU A 130 14.32 -2.26 4.76
N HIS A 131 15.59 -1.94 5.00
CA HIS A 131 16.45 -2.76 5.83
C HIS A 131 16.91 -1.97 7.06
N GLY A 132 17.07 -2.68 8.16
CA GLY A 132 17.59 -2.11 9.39
C GLY A 132 18.27 -3.15 10.26
N PHE A 133 18.62 -2.73 11.46
CA PHE A 133 19.19 -3.59 12.49
C PHE A 133 18.53 -3.27 13.83
N LEU A 134 18.38 -4.30 14.65
CA LEU A 134 17.96 -4.18 16.03
C LEU A 134 19.08 -4.72 16.92
N GLU A 135 19.39 -4.02 18.00
CA GLU A 135 20.35 -4.49 18.98
C GLU A 135 19.65 -5.38 20.01
N ARG A 136 20.18 -6.58 20.24
CA ARG A 136 19.74 -7.48 21.32
C ARG A 136 20.88 -7.73 22.28
N SER A 137 20.60 -7.59 23.57
CA SER A 137 21.50 -8.08 24.61
C SER A 137 21.54 -9.61 24.59
N LEU A 138 22.75 -10.16 24.71
CA LEU A 138 23.00 -11.57 24.85
C LEU A 138 23.52 -11.86 26.25
N LEU A 139 23.17 -13.04 26.78
CA LEU A 139 23.77 -13.55 28.01
C LEU A 139 25.15 -14.13 27.68
N ALA A 140 26.20 -13.51 28.21
CA ALA A 140 27.59 -13.92 27.96
C ALA A 140 27.93 -15.34 28.46
N SER A 141 27.25 -15.81 29.50
CA SER A 141 27.45 -17.15 30.09
C SER A 141 27.36 -18.35 29.12
N GLY A 142 26.79 -18.16 27.92
CA GLY A 142 26.70 -19.19 26.88
C GLY A 142 27.83 -19.19 25.85
N PHE A 143 28.77 -18.26 25.97
CA PHE A 143 29.84 -18.04 25.01
C PHE A 143 31.19 -18.35 25.65
N VAL A 144 32.15 -18.75 24.84
CA VAL A 144 33.55 -18.97 25.22
C VAL A 144 34.43 -18.14 24.28
N ALA A 145 35.62 -17.77 24.74
CA ALA A 145 36.62 -17.19 23.85
C ALA A 145 37.22 -18.29 22.97
N GLU A 146 37.57 -17.97 21.73
CA GLU A 146 38.14 -18.95 20.78
C GLU A 146 39.48 -19.54 21.27
N ASP A 147 40.27 -18.73 21.98
CA ASP A 147 41.56 -19.09 22.56
C ASP A 147 41.46 -19.80 23.92
N ASP A 148 40.30 -19.71 24.60
CA ASP A 148 39.98 -20.51 25.78
C ASP A 148 38.55 -21.09 25.73
N PRO A 149 38.35 -22.16 24.94
CA PRO A 149 37.03 -22.79 24.81
C PRO A 149 36.53 -23.49 26.07
N GLN A 150 37.36 -23.63 27.12
CA GLN A 150 37.02 -24.33 28.36
C GLN A 150 36.44 -23.39 29.42
N THR A 151 36.62 -22.07 29.26
CA THR A 151 36.18 -21.06 30.22
C THR A 151 35.02 -20.23 29.65
N PRO A 152 33.79 -20.36 30.18
CA PRO A 152 32.67 -19.51 29.81
C PRO A 152 32.95 -18.03 30.09
N LEU A 153 32.46 -17.14 29.24
CA LEU A 153 32.55 -15.70 29.47
C LEU A 153 31.74 -15.31 30.73
N PRO A 154 32.20 -14.31 31.50
CA PRO A 154 31.49 -13.84 32.69
C PRO A 154 30.07 -13.36 32.34
N PRO A 155 29.02 -13.73 33.10
CA PRO A 155 27.63 -13.40 32.77
C PRO A 155 27.34 -11.89 32.73
N GLU A 156 28.13 -11.08 33.44
CA GLU A 156 28.02 -9.62 33.51
C GLU A 156 28.68 -8.91 32.33
N LEU A 157 29.42 -9.64 31.47
CA LEU A 157 30.03 -9.07 30.29
C LEU A 157 28.91 -8.59 29.35
N PRO A 158 28.82 -7.29 29.03
CA PRO A 158 27.78 -6.79 28.14
C PRO A 158 28.10 -7.28 26.73
N LEU A 159 27.37 -8.30 26.28
CA LEU A 159 27.38 -8.72 24.89
C LEU A 159 26.11 -8.21 24.21
N SER A 160 26.29 -7.56 23.07
CA SER A 160 25.19 -7.21 22.20
C SER A 160 25.39 -7.82 20.82
N HIS A 161 24.26 -8.12 20.18
CA HIS A 161 24.18 -8.68 18.85
C HIS A 161 23.24 -7.83 18.01
N LEU A 162 23.79 -7.30 16.91
CA LEU A 162 23.00 -6.61 15.90
C LEU A 162 22.32 -7.65 15.01
N VAL A 163 21.01 -7.73 15.11
CA VAL A 163 20.20 -8.61 14.28
C VAL A 163 19.64 -7.79 13.12
N PRO A 164 19.98 -8.12 11.86
CA PRO A 164 19.37 -7.46 10.71
C PRO A 164 17.89 -7.80 10.63
N TYR A 165 17.09 -6.83 10.21
CA TYR A 165 15.68 -7.03 9.90
C TYR A 165 15.35 -6.39 8.55
N THR A 166 14.25 -6.83 7.96
CA THR A 166 13.67 -6.26 6.74
C THR A 166 12.24 -5.83 7.02
N ASP A 167 11.92 -4.57 6.79
CA ASP A 167 10.54 -4.08 6.79
C ASP A 167 9.95 -4.24 5.39
N HIS A 168 8.80 -4.90 5.32
CA HIS A 168 8.02 -5.12 4.11
C HIS A 168 6.74 -4.28 4.18
N TRP A 169 6.55 -3.47 3.15
CA TRP A 169 5.37 -2.64 2.98
C TRP A 169 4.59 -3.11 1.75
N LEU A 170 3.37 -3.58 1.98
CA LEU A 170 2.43 -3.92 0.91
C LEU A 170 1.32 -2.87 0.87
N ILE A 171 1.19 -2.18 -0.25
CA ILE A 171 0.16 -1.14 -0.43
C ILE A 171 -0.87 -1.67 -1.41
N TRP A 172 -2.05 -2.01 -0.88
CA TRP A 172 -3.17 -2.54 -1.62
C TRP A 172 -4.21 -1.44 -1.86
N ARG A 173 -4.44 -1.09 -3.13
CA ARG A 173 -5.32 0.01 -3.54
C ARG A 173 -6.60 -0.50 -4.18
N GLN A 174 -7.61 0.36 -4.17
CA GLN A 174 -8.93 0.11 -4.75
C GLN A 174 -9.72 -0.99 -4.01
N VAL A 175 -9.51 -1.11 -2.70
CA VAL A 175 -10.15 -2.15 -1.89
C VAL A 175 -11.56 -1.71 -1.51
N VAL A 176 -12.60 -2.37 -2.01
CA VAL A 176 -14.00 -2.03 -1.67
C VAL A 176 -14.38 -2.59 -0.29
N GLY A 177 -14.01 -3.84 -0.01
CA GLY A 177 -14.26 -4.52 1.26
C GLY A 177 -12.96 -4.93 1.96
N PRO A 178 -12.33 -4.05 2.76
CA PRO A 178 -11.12 -4.41 3.48
C PRO A 178 -11.35 -5.59 4.42
N PRO A 179 -10.37 -6.50 4.57
CA PRO A 179 -10.50 -7.66 5.46
C PRO A 179 -10.26 -7.28 6.92
N TRP A 180 -11.17 -6.49 7.49
CA TRP A 180 -11.03 -5.94 8.84
C TRP A 180 -10.94 -6.99 9.93
N GLN A 181 -11.63 -8.11 9.79
CA GLN A 181 -11.53 -9.21 10.72
C GLN A 181 -10.14 -9.86 10.63
N ALA A 182 -9.66 -10.16 9.42
CA ALA A 182 -8.34 -10.77 9.25
C ALA A 182 -7.21 -9.84 9.75
N ILE A 183 -7.30 -8.53 9.49
CA ILE A 183 -6.32 -7.55 9.98
C ILE A 183 -6.27 -7.57 11.51
N ARG A 184 -7.43 -7.54 12.19
CA ARG A 184 -7.48 -7.57 13.66
C ARG A 184 -6.98 -8.88 14.26
N GLU A 185 -7.31 -10.01 13.64
CA GLU A 185 -6.89 -11.33 14.13
C GLU A 185 -5.41 -11.61 13.94
N LEU A 186 -4.82 -11.11 12.85
CA LEU A 186 -3.43 -11.42 12.49
C LEU A 186 -2.44 -10.39 13.04
N GLN A 187 -2.90 -9.21 13.50
CA GLN A 187 -2.00 -8.20 14.03
C GLN A 187 -1.24 -8.74 15.24
N GLY A 188 0.08 -8.69 15.19
CA GLY A 188 0.96 -9.26 16.21
C GLY A 188 1.22 -10.76 16.07
N THR A 189 0.76 -11.43 15.01
CA THR A 189 1.11 -12.83 14.74
C THR A 189 2.29 -12.93 13.78
N VAL A 190 2.95 -14.09 13.77
CA VAL A 190 3.97 -14.44 12.77
C VAL A 190 3.36 -15.28 11.64
N ASN A 191 3.99 -15.30 10.46
CA ASN A 191 3.54 -16.12 9.35
C ASN A 191 3.59 -17.63 9.69
N SER A 192 2.50 -18.35 9.45
CA SER A 192 2.43 -19.81 9.65
C SER A 192 3.10 -20.62 8.53
N ASP A 193 3.28 -20.03 7.35
CA ASP A 193 3.92 -20.61 6.17
C ASP A 193 4.74 -19.54 5.43
N THR A 194 5.45 -19.92 4.37
CA THR A 194 6.27 -19.02 3.55
C THR A 194 5.42 -17.87 2.99
N PHE A 195 5.84 -16.63 3.25
CA PHE A 195 5.14 -15.43 2.78
C PHE A 195 6.16 -14.35 2.41
N LEU A 196 6.05 -13.76 1.21
CA LEU A 196 7.06 -12.82 0.66
C LEU A 196 8.48 -13.40 0.58
N GLY A 197 8.58 -14.73 0.45
CA GLY A 197 9.84 -15.47 0.49
C GLY A 197 10.43 -15.68 1.88
N ALA A 198 9.81 -15.12 2.93
CA ALA A 198 10.22 -15.30 4.32
C ALA A 198 9.72 -16.66 4.85
N ALA A 199 10.59 -17.42 5.52
CA ALA A 199 10.25 -18.72 6.11
C ALA A 199 9.22 -18.58 7.25
N ALA A 200 8.54 -19.68 7.60
CA ALA A 200 7.56 -19.69 8.68
C ALA A 200 8.16 -19.17 10.00
N GLY A 201 7.42 -18.30 10.70
CA GLY A 201 7.82 -17.72 11.99
C GLY A 201 8.83 -16.57 11.92
N THR A 202 9.30 -16.16 10.73
CA THR A 202 10.28 -15.06 10.59
C THR A 202 9.66 -13.72 10.26
N LEU A 203 8.40 -13.68 9.80
CA LEU A 203 7.72 -12.46 9.38
C LEU A 203 6.59 -12.11 10.36
N LEU A 204 6.74 -11.00 11.09
CA LEU A 204 5.75 -10.48 12.04
C LEU A 204 4.85 -9.46 11.35
N PHE A 205 3.53 -9.60 11.45
CA PHE A 205 2.60 -8.58 10.98
C PHE A 205 2.39 -7.51 12.05
N LEU A 206 2.87 -6.29 11.80
CA LEU A 206 2.81 -5.17 12.76
C LEU A 206 1.45 -4.47 12.74
N GLY A 207 0.79 -4.44 11.57
CA GLY A 207 -0.54 -3.86 11.40
C GLY A 207 -0.76 -3.26 10.02
N ALA A 208 -1.85 -2.51 9.90
CA ALA A 208 -2.27 -1.86 8.66
C ALA A 208 -2.65 -0.40 8.90
N ASP A 209 -2.23 0.50 8.02
CA ASP A 209 -2.86 1.81 7.87
C ASP A 209 -3.95 1.73 6.80
N ALA A 210 -5.03 2.49 6.98
CA ALA A 210 -6.12 2.55 6.01
C ALA A 210 -6.49 3.98 5.65
N ASN A 211 -6.51 4.28 4.36
CA ASN A 211 -6.90 5.58 3.83
C ASN A 211 -8.11 5.43 2.90
N LYS A 212 -9.10 6.31 3.05
CA LYS A 212 -10.22 6.40 2.09
C LYS A 212 -9.75 7.11 0.83
N LEU A 213 -10.00 6.49 -0.31
CA LEU A 213 -9.81 7.03 -1.64
C LEU A 213 -11.17 7.36 -2.24
N PHE A 214 -11.50 8.64 -2.31
CA PHE A 214 -12.75 9.12 -2.91
C PHE A 214 -12.65 9.12 -4.44
N ARG A 215 -13.74 8.73 -5.11
CA ARG A 215 -13.83 8.75 -6.58
C ARG A 215 -14.62 9.97 -7.06
N GLY A 216 -14.44 10.33 -8.33
CA GLY A 216 -14.66 11.69 -8.87
C GLY A 216 -16.08 12.27 -8.85
N SER A 217 -17.10 11.55 -8.38
CA SER A 217 -18.47 12.06 -8.30
C SER A 217 -18.90 12.34 -6.87
N PHE A 218 -19.46 13.53 -6.66
CA PHE A 218 -20.16 13.94 -5.43
C PHE A 218 -21.64 14.25 -5.71
N ASP A 219 -22.12 13.98 -6.93
CA ASP A 219 -23.42 14.45 -7.39
C ASP A 219 -24.60 13.68 -6.74
N GLU A 220 -24.37 12.46 -6.24
CA GLU A 220 -25.38 11.58 -5.65
C GLU A 220 -25.26 11.42 -4.11
N GLY A 221 -24.44 12.24 -3.45
CA GLY A 221 -24.23 12.21 -2.00
C GLY A 221 -22.78 11.95 -1.60
N ALA A 222 -22.56 11.16 -0.54
CA ALA A 222 -21.20 10.80 -0.14
C ALA A 222 -20.52 10.05 -1.29
N SER A 223 -19.43 10.62 -1.82
CA SER A 223 -18.68 10.04 -2.94
C SER A 223 -18.36 8.57 -2.66
N PRO A 224 -18.64 7.67 -3.62
CA PRO A 224 -18.26 6.29 -3.49
C PRO A 224 -16.74 6.23 -3.34
N PHE A 225 -16.30 5.50 -2.32
CA PHE A 225 -14.89 5.42 -1.96
C PHE A 225 -14.43 3.98 -1.96
N CYS A 226 -13.14 3.82 -2.17
CA CYS A 226 -12.44 2.57 -1.92
C CYS A 226 -11.35 2.84 -0.88
N TRP A 227 -10.69 1.79 -0.42
CA TRP A 227 -9.62 1.89 0.55
C TRP A 227 -8.27 1.69 -0.13
N GLU A 228 -7.28 2.43 0.37
CA GLU A 228 -5.88 2.04 0.32
C GLU A 228 -5.52 1.44 1.68
N LEU A 229 -5.01 0.22 1.67
CA LEU A 229 -4.49 -0.47 2.84
C LEU A 229 -2.96 -0.55 2.71
N ARG A 230 -2.25 -0.16 3.76
CA ARG A 230 -0.79 -0.25 3.83
C ARG A 230 -0.42 -1.22 4.94
N TYR A 231 -0.12 -2.46 4.57
CA TYR A 231 0.32 -3.49 5.49
C TYR A 231 1.81 -3.35 5.79
N HIS A 232 2.16 -3.44 7.07
CA HIS A 232 3.53 -3.41 7.56
C HIS A 232 3.89 -4.76 8.18
N PHE A 233 4.89 -5.41 7.61
CA PHE A 233 5.50 -6.61 8.16
C PHE A 233 6.96 -6.37 8.48
N ARG A 234 7.48 -7.04 9.49
CA ARG A 234 8.91 -7.06 9.81
C ARG A 234 9.44 -8.48 9.80
N GLU A 235 10.39 -8.74 8.93
CA GLU A 235 11.14 -9.98 8.88
C GLU A 235 12.35 -9.91 9.82
N MET A 236 12.50 -10.93 10.65
CA MET A 236 13.72 -11.20 11.40
C MET A 236 14.11 -12.66 11.15
N ALA A 237 15.25 -12.86 10.50
CA ALA A 237 15.75 -14.18 10.10
C ALA A 237 17.20 -14.35 10.54
N ILE A 238 17.40 -14.89 11.74
CA ILE A 238 18.73 -15.15 12.29
C ILE A 238 19.27 -16.45 11.69
N LYS A 239 20.33 -16.35 10.89
CA LYS A 239 20.97 -17.51 10.25
C LYS A 239 22.09 -18.03 11.15
N HIS A 240 21.95 -19.26 11.65
CA HIS A 240 22.96 -19.88 12.51
C HIS A 240 22.97 -21.39 12.34
N GLY A 241 24.16 -22.00 12.17
CA GLY A 241 24.29 -23.45 12.02
C GLY A 241 23.60 -24.06 10.80
N GLY A 242 23.28 -23.26 9.77
CA GLY A 242 22.50 -23.70 8.61
C GLY A 242 20.98 -23.63 8.79
N GLU A 243 20.52 -23.24 9.98
CA GLU A 243 19.10 -23.04 10.29
C GLU A 243 18.74 -21.55 10.30
N VAL A 244 17.44 -21.26 10.22
CA VAL A 244 16.88 -19.91 10.27
C VAL A 244 15.95 -19.80 11.47
N PHE A 245 16.23 -18.85 12.35
CA PHE A 245 15.48 -18.61 13.57
C PHE A 245 14.71 -17.30 13.49
N GLY A 246 13.42 -17.36 13.82
CA GLY A 246 12.48 -16.23 13.75
C GLY A 246 12.15 -15.59 15.09
N TRP A 247 10.97 -14.96 15.17
CA TRP A 247 10.53 -14.16 16.32
C TRP A 247 10.32 -14.94 17.61
N ASN A 248 9.92 -16.21 17.49
CA ASN A 248 9.71 -17.09 18.64
C ASN A 248 10.99 -17.78 19.12
N HIS A 249 12.17 -17.33 18.69
CA HIS A 249 13.44 -17.94 19.08
C HIS A 249 14.28 -16.99 19.94
N LEU A 250 14.86 -17.57 21.00
CA LEU A 250 15.81 -16.89 21.87
C LEU A 250 17.09 -17.73 21.96
N HIS A 251 18.24 -17.06 21.96
CA HIS A 251 19.50 -17.72 22.27
C HIS A 251 19.58 -18.00 23.77
N ARG A 252 19.68 -19.26 24.18
CA ARG A 252 19.93 -19.66 25.57
C ARG A 252 21.39 -20.06 25.76
N ALA A 253 21.89 -19.89 26.99
CA ALA A 253 23.26 -20.25 27.32
C ALA A 253 23.45 -21.76 27.58
N GLN A 254 22.43 -22.45 28.11
CA GLN A 254 22.55 -23.83 28.55
C GLN A 254 21.35 -24.70 28.16
N PRO A 255 21.54 -25.75 27.34
CA PRO A 255 22.67 -25.89 26.40
C PRO A 255 22.66 -24.74 25.38
N PRO A 256 23.83 -24.30 24.90
CA PRO A 256 23.95 -23.13 24.02
C PRO A 256 23.17 -23.34 22.72
N GLY A 257 22.53 -22.28 22.24
CA GLY A 257 21.83 -22.27 20.95
C GLY A 257 20.49 -21.55 20.98
N PHE A 258 19.92 -21.38 19.79
CA PHE A 258 18.57 -20.83 19.63
C PHE A 258 17.53 -21.88 19.97
N VAL A 259 16.55 -21.48 20.77
CA VAL A 259 15.42 -22.34 21.13
C VAL A 259 14.10 -21.61 20.95
N LEU A 260 13.08 -22.38 20.62
CA LEU A 260 11.70 -21.91 20.63
C LEU A 260 11.31 -21.54 22.06
N ILE A 261 10.76 -20.34 22.24
CA ILE A 261 10.23 -19.86 23.52
C ILE A 261 8.71 -19.95 23.53
N GLN A 262 8.18 -20.47 24.63
CA GLN A 262 6.75 -20.62 24.89
C GLN A 262 6.48 -20.45 26.39
N ASP A 263 5.29 -19.96 26.73
CA ASP A 263 4.78 -19.93 28.10
C ASP A 263 3.77 -21.06 28.33
N ALA A 264 2.98 -20.99 29.40
CA ALA A 264 1.98 -22.00 29.72
C ALA A 264 0.81 -22.06 28.72
N THR A 265 0.63 -21.02 27.90
CA THR A 265 -0.47 -20.84 26.96
C THR A 265 -0.07 -21.05 25.51
N GLY A 266 1.20 -20.84 25.15
CA GLY A 266 1.66 -21.04 23.79
C GLY A 266 3.00 -20.36 23.47
N PRO A 267 3.36 -20.25 22.18
CA PRO A 267 4.55 -19.52 21.75
C PRO A 267 4.44 -18.02 22.09
N LEU A 268 5.58 -17.29 22.07
CA LEU A 268 5.58 -15.84 22.32
C LEU A 268 4.68 -15.06 21.35
N TYR A 269 4.71 -15.44 20.07
CA TYR A 269 3.82 -14.93 19.03
C TYR A 269 3.06 -16.10 18.42
N ASP A 270 1.73 -15.98 18.37
CA ASP A 270 0.88 -16.90 17.62
C ASP A 270 1.22 -16.88 16.13
N SER A 271 0.88 -17.96 15.42
CA SER A 271 1.06 -18.05 13.97
C SER A 271 -0.24 -17.84 13.22
N GLY A 272 -0.17 -17.25 12.02
CA GLY A 272 -1.34 -16.95 11.20
C GLY A 272 -1.09 -17.02 9.69
N ASP A 273 -2.14 -17.37 8.94
CA ASP A 273 -2.15 -17.38 7.48
C ASP A 273 -2.36 -15.96 6.93
N PHE A 274 -1.27 -15.31 6.54
CA PHE A 274 -1.28 -13.95 5.97
C PHE A 274 -1.96 -13.84 4.61
N SER A 275 -2.24 -14.94 3.90
CA SER A 275 -3.03 -14.88 2.66
C SER A 275 -4.45 -14.37 2.90
N ARG A 276 -4.96 -14.49 4.14
CA ARG A 276 -6.27 -13.97 4.56
C ARG A 276 -6.35 -12.43 4.48
N LEU A 277 -5.22 -11.72 4.57
CA LEU A 277 -5.15 -10.25 4.46
C LEU A 277 -5.46 -9.73 3.04
N PHE A 278 -5.59 -10.62 2.06
CA PHE A 278 -5.84 -10.28 0.66
C PHE A 278 -7.17 -10.84 0.15
N ARG A 279 -8.07 -11.23 1.06
CA ARG A 279 -9.42 -11.74 0.73
C ARG A 279 -10.45 -10.69 1.16
N PRO A 280 -11.04 -9.92 0.22
CA PRO A 280 -11.99 -8.87 0.58
C PRO A 280 -13.17 -9.40 1.39
N GLU A 281 -13.61 -8.65 2.39
CA GLU A 281 -14.84 -8.91 3.14
C GLU A 281 -16.00 -8.24 2.40
N PHE A 282 -16.77 -9.02 1.66
CA PHE A 282 -18.04 -8.55 1.11
C PHE A 282 -19.15 -8.95 2.10
N ALA A 283 -19.90 -7.96 2.57
CA ALA A 283 -21.10 -8.15 3.39
C ALA A 283 -22.33 -8.45 2.52
#